data_AF-A0A3C0GF76-F1
#
_entry.id   AF-A0A3C0GF76-F1
#
_cell.length_a   1.000
_cell.length_b   1.000
_cell.length_c   1.000
_cell.angle_alpha   90.00
_cell.angle_beta   90.00
_cell.angle_gamma   90.00
#
_symmetry.space_group_name_H-M   'P 1'
#
loop_
_entity.id
_entity.type
_entity.pdbx_description
1 polymer ?
#
loop_
_entity_poly.entity_id
_entity_poly.type
_entity_poly.pdbx_seq_one_letter_code
_entity_poly.pdbx_strand_id
1 'polypeptide(L)'
;PVADPNIFSSAQRITLAQMQLEMAQSAPQMHNLYEAYYRVYTSLNVRDIDGVLIPQSNQMPRDPATENSSVLNQIQLKAFAGQQHDAHIAAHLIMGMSPIVQANPIAAQMLQQHVYDHIRLKAEEEVEAELYKEYGVDPDNMVSSIQKEGMVALKIAEFLQETKALQAEMSGQGPDPVVALKEKELELRAKDDQVDAQIAAEKLKLDAQKIEQTAQNSKDRIQSQEAIAGLRAQLARERIQQADRSQTN
;
A
#
# COMPACT_ATOMS: atom_id res chain seq x y z
N PRO A 1 -48.10 -14.58 -40.41
CA PRO A 1 -47.04 -14.12 -39.49
C PRO A 1 -46.35 -12.87 -40.07
N VAL A 2 -46.66 -11.70 -39.51
CA VAL A 2 -46.00 -10.44 -39.87
C VAL A 2 -44.57 -10.51 -39.34
N ALA A 3 -43.58 -10.52 -40.23
CA ALA A 3 -42.18 -10.47 -39.83
C ALA A 3 -41.89 -9.08 -39.26
N ASP A 4 -41.42 -9.03 -38.02
CA ASP A 4 -40.99 -7.79 -37.36
C ASP A 4 -39.84 -7.16 -38.16
N PRO A 5 -39.99 -5.93 -38.69
CA PRO A 5 -39.02 -5.29 -39.58
C PRO A 5 -37.68 -4.94 -38.90
N ASN A 6 -37.55 -5.18 -37.58
CA ASN A 6 -36.33 -4.96 -36.82
C ASN A 6 -35.43 -6.20 -36.67
N ILE A 7 -35.76 -7.32 -37.31
CA ILE A 7 -34.95 -8.53 -37.23
C ILE A 7 -33.87 -8.50 -38.31
N PHE A 8 -32.64 -8.16 -37.93
CA PHE A 8 -31.46 -8.30 -38.79
C PHE A 8 -31.41 -9.67 -39.46
N SER A 9 -30.99 -9.72 -40.73
CA SER A 9 -30.76 -11.00 -41.41
C SER A 9 -29.62 -11.76 -40.72
N SER A 10 -29.59 -13.10 -40.82
CA SER A 10 -28.50 -13.88 -40.23
C SER A 10 -27.12 -13.46 -40.78
N ALA A 11 -27.05 -13.09 -42.06
CA ALA A 11 -25.84 -12.55 -42.67
C ALA A 11 -25.40 -11.22 -42.03
N GLN A 12 -26.33 -10.29 -41.78
CA GLN A 12 -26.04 -9.02 -41.11
C GLN A 12 -25.57 -9.22 -39.66
N ARG A 13 -26.17 -10.16 -38.92
CA ARG A 13 -25.74 -10.49 -37.55
C ARG A 13 -24.31 -11.02 -37.50
N ILE A 14 -23.93 -11.87 -38.45
CA ILE A 14 -22.57 -12.42 -38.56
C ILE A 14 -21.57 -11.30 -38.85
N THR A 15 -21.87 -10.42 -39.82
CA THR A 15 -20.98 -9.30 -40.17
C THR A 15 -20.77 -8.36 -38.98
N LEU A 16 -21.83 -8.02 -38.23
CA LEU A 16 -21.70 -7.17 -37.05
C LEU A 16 -20.87 -7.83 -35.94
N ALA A 17 -21.06 -9.13 -35.70
CA ALA A 17 -20.27 -9.86 -34.70
C ALA A 17 -18.78 -9.92 -35.08
N GLN A 18 -18.47 -10.11 -36.38
CA GLN A 18 -17.09 -10.08 -36.87
C GLN A 18 -16.43 -8.70 -36.70
N MET A 19 -17.15 -7.62 -37.03
CA MET A 19 -16.65 -6.25 -36.81
C MET A 19 -16.42 -5.94 -35.32
N GLN A 20 -17.30 -6.42 -34.45
CA GLN A 20 -17.13 -6.29 -32.99
C GLN A 20 -15.89 -7.03 -32.50
N LEU A 21 -15.64 -8.25 -33.02
CA LEU A 21 -14.44 -9.00 -32.70
C LEU A 21 -13.18 -8.29 -33.18
N GLU A 22 -13.17 -7.75 -34.40
CA GLU A 22 -12.03 -7.00 -34.95
C GLU A 22 -11.71 -5.76 -34.12
N MET A 23 -12.74 -5.01 -33.71
CA MET A 23 -12.60 -3.87 -32.80
C MET A 23 -12.04 -4.31 -31.43
N ALA A 24 -12.57 -5.39 -30.85
CA ALA A 24 -12.09 -5.93 -29.58
C ALA A 24 -10.63 -6.41 -29.65
N GLN A 25 -10.23 -7.00 -30.79
CA GLN A 25 -8.84 -7.43 -31.06
C GLN A 25 -7.88 -6.26 -31.23
N SER A 26 -8.34 -5.11 -31.74
CA SER A 26 -7.52 -3.91 -31.90
C SER A 26 -7.15 -3.24 -30.57
N ALA A 27 -7.94 -3.46 -29.53
CA ALA A 27 -7.74 -2.90 -28.20
C ALA A 27 -8.20 -3.89 -27.10
N PRO A 28 -7.49 -5.02 -26.91
CA PRO A 28 -7.89 -6.09 -25.99
C PRO A 28 -7.90 -5.64 -24.53
N GLN A 29 -7.14 -4.61 -24.18
CA GLN A 29 -7.13 -3.99 -22.85
C GLN A 29 -8.41 -3.20 -22.52
N MET A 30 -9.22 -2.83 -23.54
CA MET A 30 -10.45 -2.05 -23.38
C MET A 30 -11.73 -2.89 -23.55
N HIS A 31 -11.63 -4.12 -24.06
CA HIS A 31 -12.78 -4.92 -24.48
C HIS A 31 -12.76 -6.33 -23.89
N ASN A 32 -13.93 -6.86 -23.52
CA ASN A 32 -14.05 -8.26 -23.12
C ASN A 32 -14.01 -9.16 -24.36
N LEU A 33 -12.83 -9.72 -24.62
CA LEU A 33 -12.60 -10.54 -25.81
C LEU A 33 -13.38 -11.85 -25.79
N TYR A 34 -13.63 -12.44 -24.61
CA TYR A 34 -14.44 -13.66 -24.50
C TYR A 34 -15.87 -13.42 -24.97
N GLU A 35 -16.49 -12.34 -24.51
CA GLU A 35 -17.86 -11.98 -24.89
C GLU A 35 -17.95 -11.65 -26.39
N ALA A 36 -16.90 -11.03 -26.96
CA ALA A 36 -16.81 -10.80 -28.40
C ALA A 36 -16.78 -12.12 -29.20
N TYR A 37 -15.98 -13.10 -28.77
CA TYR A 37 -15.99 -14.43 -29.39
C TYR A 37 -17.30 -15.18 -29.17
N TYR A 38 -17.91 -15.07 -27.98
CA TYR A 38 -19.21 -15.67 -27.66
C TYR A 38 -20.30 -15.19 -28.62
N ARG A 39 -20.32 -13.89 -28.94
CA ARG A 39 -21.25 -13.29 -29.90
C ARG A 39 -21.03 -13.80 -31.33
N VAL A 40 -19.79 -14.02 -31.74
CA VAL A 40 -19.48 -14.63 -33.05
C VAL A 40 -20.02 -16.07 -33.11
N TYR A 41 -19.72 -16.91 -32.11
CA TYR A 41 -20.23 -18.28 -32.07
C TYR A 41 -21.75 -18.36 -32.00
N THR A 42 -22.38 -17.44 -31.26
CA THR A 42 -23.84 -17.29 -31.22
C THR A 42 -24.39 -16.92 -32.60
N SER A 43 -23.75 -15.99 -33.32
CA SER A 43 -24.18 -15.57 -34.67
C SER A 43 -24.05 -16.69 -35.71
N LEU A 44 -23.13 -17.63 -35.49
CA LEU A 44 -22.91 -18.82 -36.31
C LEU A 44 -23.82 -20.01 -35.92
N ASN A 45 -24.72 -19.84 -34.94
CA ASN A 45 -25.58 -20.90 -34.41
C ASN A 45 -24.82 -22.13 -33.87
N VAL A 46 -23.63 -21.93 -33.28
CA VAL A 46 -22.95 -23.00 -32.54
C VAL A 46 -23.77 -23.35 -31.30
N ARG A 47 -24.07 -24.64 -31.10
CA ARG A 47 -24.99 -25.11 -30.05
C ARG A 47 -24.34 -25.24 -28.68
N ASP A 48 -23.07 -25.62 -28.63
CA ASP A 48 -22.30 -25.80 -27.40
C ASP A 48 -21.15 -24.79 -27.38
N ILE A 49 -21.48 -23.53 -27.09
CA ILE A 49 -20.48 -22.45 -27.05
C ILE A 49 -19.62 -22.58 -25.80
N ASP A 50 -20.21 -23.03 -24.68
CA ASP A 50 -19.52 -23.21 -23.40
C ASP A 50 -18.50 -24.36 -23.43
N GLY A 51 -18.68 -25.36 -24.29
CA GLY A 51 -17.68 -26.39 -24.58
C GLY A 51 -16.56 -25.95 -25.55
N VAL A 52 -16.74 -24.82 -26.25
CA VAL A 52 -15.77 -24.27 -27.22
C VAL A 52 -14.96 -23.14 -26.60
N LEU A 53 -15.58 -22.29 -25.80
CA LEU A 53 -14.94 -21.16 -25.13
C LEU A 53 -14.49 -21.54 -23.72
N ILE A 54 -13.25 -21.19 -23.39
CA ILE A 54 -12.70 -21.38 -22.04
C ILE A 54 -13.57 -20.60 -21.04
N PRO A 55 -14.29 -21.25 -20.11
CA PRO A 55 -15.27 -20.59 -19.25
C PRO A 55 -14.70 -19.31 -18.63
N GLN A 56 -15.41 -18.18 -18.78
CA GLN A 56 -15.09 -17.02 -17.95
C GLN A 56 -15.29 -17.46 -16.52
N SER A 57 -14.25 -17.37 -15.69
CA SER A 57 -14.48 -17.53 -14.27
C SER A 57 -15.44 -16.41 -13.87
N ASN A 58 -16.68 -16.75 -13.54
CA ASN A 58 -17.50 -15.90 -12.71
C ASN A 58 -16.72 -15.82 -11.40
N GLN A 59 -15.93 -14.75 -11.27
CA GLN A 59 -14.94 -14.52 -10.24
C GLN A 59 -15.67 -14.26 -8.92
N MET A 60 -16.25 -15.32 -8.36
CA MET A 60 -16.68 -15.39 -6.97
C MET A 60 -15.52 -15.97 -6.14
N PRO A 61 -15.41 -15.58 -4.85
CA PRO A 61 -14.45 -16.20 -3.95
C PRO A 61 -14.64 -17.72 -3.92
N ARG A 62 -13.54 -18.46 -4.05
CA ARG A 62 -13.51 -19.93 -3.96
C ARG A 62 -12.63 -20.34 -2.78
N ASP A 63 -12.74 -21.60 -2.39
CA ASP A 63 -11.85 -22.20 -1.40
C ASP A 63 -10.49 -22.57 -2.04
N PRO A 64 -9.41 -22.66 -1.25
CA PRO A 64 -8.07 -22.85 -1.80
C PRO A 64 -7.89 -24.23 -2.45
N ALA A 65 -8.68 -25.24 -2.10
CA ALA A 65 -8.58 -26.56 -2.74
C ALA A 65 -9.16 -26.53 -4.17
N THR A 66 -10.29 -25.84 -4.36
CA THR A 66 -10.86 -25.60 -5.70
C THR A 66 -9.91 -24.77 -6.56
N GLU A 67 -9.24 -23.77 -5.99
CA GLU A 67 -8.25 -22.95 -6.69
C GLU A 67 -6.99 -23.77 -7.05
N ASN A 68 -6.48 -24.60 -6.14
CA ASN A 68 -5.39 -25.54 -6.43
C ASN A 68 -5.71 -26.48 -7.60
N SER A 69 -6.94 -27.00 -7.65
CA SER A 69 -7.41 -27.80 -8.80
C SER A 69 -7.49 -26.98 -10.08
N SER A 70 -7.93 -25.73 -10.00
CA SER A 70 -8.07 -24.81 -11.14
C SER A 70 -6.72 -24.49 -11.77
N VAL A 71 -5.67 -24.34 -10.97
CA VAL A 71 -4.28 -24.11 -11.44
C VAL A 71 -3.79 -25.27 -12.30
N LEU A 72 -4.10 -26.52 -11.96
CA LEU A 72 -3.70 -27.68 -12.76
C LEU A 72 -4.30 -27.64 -14.17
N ASN A 73 -5.46 -27.01 -14.31
CA ASN A 73 -6.14 -26.77 -15.58
C ASN A 73 -5.76 -25.43 -16.23
N GLN A 74 -4.72 -24.75 -15.72
CA GLN A 74 -4.26 -23.44 -16.20
C GLN A 74 -5.34 -22.35 -16.16
N ILE A 75 -6.28 -22.47 -15.22
CA ILE A 75 -7.29 -21.45 -14.98
C ILE A 75 -6.68 -20.39 -14.08
N GLN A 76 -6.68 -19.14 -14.55
CA GLN A 76 -6.18 -18.00 -13.79
C GLN A 76 -6.97 -17.85 -12.49
N LEU A 77 -6.22 -17.73 -11.38
CA LEU A 77 -6.79 -17.49 -10.06
C LEU A 77 -6.95 -15.99 -9.79
N LYS A 78 -7.78 -15.68 -8.80
CA LYS A 78 -7.96 -14.31 -8.28
C LYS A 78 -8.30 -14.38 -6.82
N ALA A 79 -7.55 -13.65 -5.99
CA ALA A 79 -7.87 -13.46 -4.58
C ALA A 79 -8.94 -12.36 -4.39
N PHE A 80 -9.68 -12.45 -3.29
CA PHE A 80 -10.75 -11.52 -2.93
C PHE A 80 -10.61 -11.05 -1.48
N ALA A 81 -11.06 -9.83 -1.23
CA ALA A 81 -11.18 -9.30 0.11
C ALA A 81 -12.15 -10.13 0.97
N GLY A 82 -11.88 -10.22 2.27
CA GLY A 82 -12.63 -10.98 3.26
C GLY A 82 -12.34 -12.48 3.28
N GLN A 83 -11.44 -12.98 2.42
CA GLN A 83 -10.94 -14.34 2.52
C GLN A 83 -9.96 -14.47 3.70
N GLN A 84 -9.84 -15.67 4.26
CA GLN A 84 -8.77 -15.95 5.21
C GLN A 84 -7.44 -16.09 4.45
N HIS A 85 -6.73 -14.99 4.28
CA HIS A 85 -5.52 -14.88 3.46
C HIS A 85 -4.40 -15.82 3.91
N ASP A 86 -4.09 -15.88 5.20
CA ASP A 86 -3.03 -16.75 5.73
C ASP A 86 -3.30 -18.24 5.48
N ALA A 87 -4.56 -18.65 5.63
CA ALA A 87 -4.97 -20.02 5.36
C ALA A 87 -4.88 -20.38 3.86
N HIS A 88 -5.23 -19.44 2.96
CA HIS A 88 -5.06 -19.62 1.53
C HIS A 88 -3.57 -19.72 1.17
N ILE A 89 -2.74 -18.79 1.65
CA ILE A 89 -1.30 -18.79 1.41
C ILE A 89 -0.70 -20.13 1.83
N ALA A 90 -0.98 -20.60 3.05
CA ALA A 90 -0.50 -21.90 3.53
C ALA A 90 -0.94 -23.06 2.62
N ALA A 91 -2.21 -23.10 2.20
CA ALA A 91 -2.73 -24.14 1.33
C ALA A 91 -2.07 -24.13 -0.07
N HIS A 92 -1.78 -22.95 -0.63
CA HIS A 92 -1.09 -22.81 -1.90
C HIS A 92 0.41 -23.14 -1.80
N LEU A 93 1.06 -22.83 -0.69
CA LEU A 93 2.45 -23.25 -0.42
C LEU A 93 2.56 -24.78 -0.37
N ILE A 94 1.64 -25.46 0.32
CA ILE A 94 1.58 -26.94 0.35
C ILE A 94 1.43 -27.50 -1.06
N MET A 95 0.53 -26.93 -1.86
CA MET A 95 0.32 -27.36 -3.24
C MET A 95 1.55 -27.12 -4.11
N GLY A 96 2.22 -25.97 -3.94
CA GLY A 96 3.47 -25.62 -4.62
C GLY A 96 4.61 -26.60 -4.35
N MET A 97 4.62 -27.22 -3.17
CA MET A 97 5.59 -28.27 -2.81
C MET A 97 5.26 -29.64 -3.40
N SER A 98 4.07 -29.82 -3.98
CA SER A 98 3.69 -31.11 -4.56
C SER A 98 4.57 -31.46 -5.78
N PRO A 99 4.93 -32.74 -5.99
CA PRO A 99 5.72 -33.15 -7.15
C PRO A 99 5.06 -32.79 -8.49
N ILE A 100 3.72 -32.76 -8.53
CA ILE A 100 2.95 -32.40 -9.72
C ILE A 100 3.19 -30.93 -10.10
N VAL A 101 3.14 -30.02 -9.12
CA VAL A 101 3.37 -28.58 -9.37
C VAL A 101 4.84 -28.31 -9.62
N GLN A 102 5.76 -28.97 -8.90
CA GLN A 102 7.20 -28.84 -9.16
C GLN A 102 7.59 -29.26 -10.58
N ALA A 103 6.89 -30.25 -11.16
CA ALA A 103 7.07 -30.66 -12.55
C ALA A 103 6.37 -29.73 -13.56
N ASN A 104 5.57 -28.76 -13.12
CA ASN A 104 4.82 -27.83 -13.97
C ASN A 104 5.15 -26.36 -13.62
N PRO A 105 6.16 -25.76 -14.28
CA PRO A 105 6.59 -24.39 -14.02
C PRO A 105 5.48 -23.33 -14.19
N ILE A 106 4.54 -23.55 -15.11
CA ILE A 106 3.43 -22.63 -15.35
C ILE A 106 2.48 -22.65 -14.15
N ALA A 107 2.10 -23.83 -13.67
CA ALA A 107 1.26 -23.98 -12.48
C ALA A 107 1.93 -23.37 -11.24
N ALA A 108 3.23 -23.59 -11.06
CA ALA A 108 4.00 -23.00 -9.97
C ALA A 108 4.00 -21.46 -10.04
N GLN A 109 4.18 -20.89 -11.23
CA GLN A 109 4.12 -19.44 -11.43
C GLN A 109 2.74 -18.87 -11.12
N MET A 110 1.66 -19.55 -11.54
CA MET A 110 0.29 -19.10 -11.27
C MET A 110 -0.04 -19.11 -9.77
N LEU A 111 0.35 -20.17 -9.05
CA LEU A 111 0.20 -20.21 -7.59
C LEU A 111 1.01 -19.12 -6.92
N GLN A 112 2.25 -18.88 -7.37
CA GLN A 112 3.09 -17.83 -6.80
C GLN A 112 2.50 -16.43 -7.00
N GLN A 113 1.93 -16.15 -8.17
CA GLN A 113 1.21 -14.90 -8.44
C GLN A 113 0.01 -14.75 -7.51
N HIS A 114 -0.79 -15.80 -7.37
CA HIS A 114 -1.97 -15.78 -6.50
C HIS A 114 -1.63 -15.62 -5.01
N VAL A 115 -0.51 -16.19 -4.56
CA VAL A 115 0.04 -15.92 -3.22
C VAL A 115 0.36 -14.43 -3.04
N TYR A 116 0.94 -13.77 -4.04
CA TYR A 116 1.19 -12.32 -3.97
C TYR A 116 -0.10 -11.51 -3.94
N ASP A 117 -1.13 -11.92 -4.67
CA ASP A 117 -2.45 -11.27 -4.61
C ASP A 117 -3.04 -11.35 -3.20
N HIS A 118 -2.94 -12.50 -2.52
CA HIS A 118 -3.36 -12.63 -1.13
C HIS A 118 -2.55 -11.76 -0.17
N ILE A 119 -1.22 -11.65 -0.36
CA ILE A 119 -0.37 -10.78 0.47
C ILE A 119 -0.76 -9.31 0.31
N ARG A 120 -1.03 -8.86 -0.92
CA ARG A 120 -1.48 -7.50 -1.20
C ARG A 120 -2.79 -7.20 -0.48
N LEU A 121 -3.78 -8.07 -0.63
CA LEU A 121 -5.10 -7.87 -0.01
C LEU A 121 -5.02 -7.92 1.52
N LYS A 122 -4.26 -8.87 2.10
CA LYS A 122 -4.01 -8.91 3.55
C LYS A 122 -3.43 -7.59 4.05
N ALA A 123 -2.43 -7.04 3.35
CA ALA A 123 -1.82 -5.77 3.70
C ALA A 123 -2.79 -4.58 3.61
N GLU A 124 -3.64 -4.54 2.58
CA GLU A 124 -4.67 -3.52 2.46
C GLU A 124 -5.70 -3.60 3.60
N GLU A 125 -6.19 -4.79 3.91
CA GLU A 125 -7.16 -5.02 5.00
C GLU A 125 -6.59 -4.66 6.37
N GLU A 126 -5.33 -5.00 6.64
CA GLU A 126 -4.69 -4.70 7.92
C GLU A 126 -4.43 -3.20 8.08
N VAL A 127 -3.94 -2.52 7.05
CA VAL A 127 -3.79 -1.06 7.07
C VAL A 127 -5.13 -0.37 7.23
N GLU A 128 -6.18 -0.84 6.54
CA GLU A 128 -7.52 -0.29 6.71
C GLU A 128 -8.05 -0.48 8.14
N ALA A 129 -7.82 -1.65 8.75
CA ALA A 129 -8.20 -1.91 10.12
C ALA A 129 -7.41 -1.05 11.12
N GLU A 130 -6.11 -0.85 10.91
CA GLU A 130 -5.26 0.03 11.73
C GLU A 130 -5.73 1.48 11.65
N LEU A 131 -5.95 2.00 10.43
CA LEU A 131 -6.42 3.36 10.21
C LEU A 131 -7.82 3.58 10.79
N TYR A 132 -8.72 2.60 10.65
CA TYR A 132 -10.05 2.66 11.26
C TYR A 132 -9.96 2.71 12.78
N LYS A 133 -9.00 2.02 13.39
CA LYS A 133 -8.81 2.01 14.85
C LYS A 133 -8.22 3.33 15.36
N GLU A 134 -7.35 3.96 14.59
CA GLU A 134 -6.69 5.22 14.95
C GLU A 134 -7.56 6.45 14.70
N TYR A 135 -8.25 6.51 13.56
CA TYR A 135 -8.98 7.70 13.09
C TYR A 135 -10.51 7.51 13.02
N GLY A 136 -11.01 6.29 13.18
CA GLY A 136 -12.43 5.99 13.07
C GLY A 136 -12.98 6.22 11.66
N VAL A 137 -14.16 6.82 11.58
CA VAL A 137 -14.83 7.18 10.30
C VAL A 137 -14.68 8.66 9.96
N ASP A 138 -13.83 9.40 10.68
CA ASP A 138 -13.70 10.85 10.53
C ASP A 138 -12.89 11.19 9.26
N PRO A 139 -13.53 11.70 8.18
CA PRO A 139 -12.87 11.92 6.90
C PRO A 139 -11.76 12.98 6.98
N ASP A 140 -11.86 13.90 7.94
CA ASP A 140 -10.93 15.04 8.08
C ASP A 140 -9.58 14.62 8.70
N ASN A 141 -9.52 13.44 9.33
CA ASN A 141 -8.31 12.89 9.94
C ASN A 141 -7.73 11.69 9.16
N MET A 142 -8.28 11.36 7.99
CA MET A 142 -7.76 10.25 7.19
C MET A 142 -6.40 10.59 6.58
N VAL A 143 -5.47 9.63 6.65
CA VAL A 143 -4.19 9.69 5.95
C VAL A 143 -4.37 9.85 4.44
N SER A 144 -3.43 10.54 3.80
CA SER A 144 -3.42 10.68 2.34
C SER A 144 -3.27 9.32 1.66
N SER A 145 -3.72 9.22 0.40
CA SER A 145 -3.59 7.99 -0.40
C SER A 145 -2.14 7.52 -0.55
N ILE A 146 -1.19 8.46 -0.65
CA ILE A 146 0.25 8.17 -0.73
C ILE A 146 0.77 7.59 0.59
N GLN A 147 0.35 8.14 1.72
CA GLN A 147 0.72 7.61 3.04
C GLN A 147 0.12 6.21 3.26
N LYS A 148 -1.14 6.00 2.89
CA LYS A 148 -1.80 4.68 2.93
C LYS A 148 -1.02 3.65 2.09
N GLU A 149 -0.66 3.99 0.85
CA GLU A 149 0.11 3.09 -0.01
C GLU A 149 1.49 2.77 0.59
N GLY A 150 2.15 3.75 1.24
CA GLY A 150 3.39 3.52 1.98
C GLY A 150 3.23 2.53 3.13
N MET A 151 2.16 2.64 3.92
CA MET A 151 1.84 1.68 4.97
C MET A 151 1.57 0.28 4.41
N VAL A 152 0.81 0.19 3.31
CA VAL A 152 0.54 -1.09 2.63
C VAL A 152 1.84 -1.73 2.14
N ALA A 153 2.75 -0.94 1.56
CA ALA A 153 4.05 -1.45 1.11
C ALA A 153 4.91 -2.01 2.26
N LEU A 154 4.88 -1.39 3.45
CA LEU A 154 5.57 -1.89 4.63
C LEU A 154 5.00 -3.25 5.08
N LYS A 155 3.67 -3.37 5.14
CA LYS A 155 2.99 -4.64 5.48
C LYS A 155 3.24 -5.73 4.44
N ILE A 156 3.27 -5.39 3.14
CA ILE A 156 3.65 -6.35 2.10
C ILE A 156 5.07 -6.87 2.33
N ALA A 157 6.03 -6.01 2.67
CA ALA A 157 7.40 -6.42 2.95
C ALA A 157 7.46 -7.39 4.14
N GLU A 158 6.75 -7.08 5.22
CA GLU A 158 6.60 -7.96 6.40
C GLU A 158 6.02 -9.33 6.03
N PHE A 159 4.86 -9.36 5.36
CA PHE A 159 4.19 -10.60 5.00
C PHE A 159 4.94 -11.44 3.97
N LEU A 160 5.74 -10.82 3.08
CA LEU A 160 6.63 -11.56 2.21
C LEU A 160 7.72 -12.30 3.01
N GLN A 161 8.22 -11.70 4.09
CA GLN A 161 9.19 -12.35 4.98
C GLN A 161 8.54 -13.49 5.75
N GLU A 162 7.36 -13.29 6.31
CA GLU A 162 6.58 -14.34 6.98
C GLU A 162 6.30 -15.51 6.03
N THR A 163 5.83 -15.22 4.82
CA THR A 163 5.53 -16.24 3.80
C THR A 163 6.78 -17.04 3.45
N LYS A 164 7.94 -16.37 3.32
CA LYS A 164 9.22 -17.04 3.06
C LYS A 164 9.67 -17.91 4.24
N ALA A 165 9.51 -17.43 5.47
CA ALA A 165 9.83 -18.18 6.68
C ALA A 165 8.95 -19.43 6.79
N LEU A 166 7.65 -19.28 6.56
CA LEU A 166 6.68 -20.38 6.52
C LEU A 166 7.05 -21.41 5.45
N GLN A 167 7.37 -20.96 4.23
CA GLN A 167 7.81 -21.86 3.17
C GLN A 167 9.08 -22.64 3.54
N ALA A 168 10.06 -22.00 4.19
CA ALA A 168 11.27 -22.65 4.67
C ALA A 168 10.94 -23.72 5.71
N GLU A 169 10.15 -23.38 6.73
CA GLU A 169 9.69 -24.31 7.77
C GLU A 169 9.01 -25.55 7.18
N MET A 170 8.09 -25.34 6.23
CA MET A 170 7.34 -26.43 5.59
C MET A 170 8.22 -27.33 4.74
N SER A 171 9.23 -26.77 4.07
CA SER A 171 10.15 -27.52 3.20
C SER A 171 11.11 -28.44 3.97
N GLY A 172 11.15 -28.37 5.30
CA GLY A 172 12.10 -29.10 6.12
C GLY A 172 13.57 -28.69 5.91
N GLN A 173 13.82 -27.71 5.04
CA GLN A 173 15.07 -26.96 4.99
C GLN A 173 14.98 -25.95 6.13
N GLY A 174 15.65 -26.24 7.25
CA GLY A 174 15.79 -25.29 8.36
C GLY A 174 16.20 -23.90 7.85
N PRO A 175 15.89 -22.83 8.62
CA PRO A 175 15.95 -21.46 8.15
C PRO A 175 17.26 -21.19 7.43
N ASP A 176 17.16 -20.80 6.16
CA ASP A 176 18.30 -20.44 5.33
C ASP A 176 19.16 -19.44 6.12
N PRO A 177 20.46 -19.71 6.35
CA PRO A 177 21.33 -18.82 7.11
C PRO A 177 21.33 -17.38 6.57
N VAL A 178 20.98 -17.17 5.30
CA VAL A 178 20.80 -15.82 4.73
C VAL A 178 19.54 -15.13 5.25
N VAL A 179 18.44 -15.85 5.48
CA VAL A 179 17.19 -15.30 6.03
C VAL A 179 17.39 -14.87 7.48
N ALA A 180 18.03 -15.71 8.29
CA ALA A 180 18.38 -15.37 9.68
C ALA A 180 19.33 -14.17 9.78
N LEU A 181 20.24 -14.01 8.81
CA LEU A 181 21.09 -12.83 8.71
C LEU A 181 20.31 -11.57 8.29
N LYS A 182 19.31 -11.72 7.41
CA LYS A 182 18.46 -10.61 6.97
C LYS A 182 17.51 -10.14 8.07
N GLU A 183 16.95 -11.05 8.85
CA GLU A 183 16.16 -10.72 10.06
C GLU A 183 17.00 -9.93 11.06
N LYS A 184 18.23 -10.39 11.35
CA LYS A 184 19.17 -9.65 12.20
C LYS A 184 19.52 -8.27 11.62
N GLU A 185 19.73 -8.17 10.30
CA GLU A 185 20.02 -6.89 9.64
C GLU A 185 18.85 -5.91 9.76
N LEU A 186 17.60 -6.39 9.60
CA LEU A 186 16.40 -5.57 9.77
C LEU A 186 16.15 -5.18 11.22
N GLU A 187 16.38 -6.08 12.17
CA GLU A 187 16.31 -5.76 13.60
C GLU A 187 17.36 -4.70 13.99
N LEU A 188 18.56 -4.80 13.43
CA LEU A 188 19.61 -3.80 13.61
C LEU A 188 19.23 -2.46 12.98
N ARG A 189 18.67 -2.45 11.77
CA ARG A 189 18.16 -1.23 11.13
C ARG A 189 17.03 -0.59 11.91
N ALA A 190 16.07 -1.37 12.40
CA ALA A 190 14.97 -0.85 13.21
C ALA A 190 15.47 -0.24 14.52
N LYS A 191 16.50 -0.83 15.13
CA LYS A 191 17.19 -0.27 16.30
C LYS A 191 17.94 1.02 15.96
N ASP A 192 18.64 1.05 14.82
CA ASP A 192 19.35 2.25 14.36
C ASP A 192 18.37 3.39 14.08
N ASP A 193 17.25 3.12 13.40
CA ASP A 193 16.19 4.11 13.14
C ASP A 193 15.58 4.64 14.45
N GLN A 194 15.41 3.76 15.46
CA GLN A 194 14.93 4.15 16.78
C GLN A 194 15.95 5.04 17.52
N VAL A 195 17.25 4.73 17.43
CA VAL A 195 18.33 5.53 18.01
C VAL A 195 18.43 6.89 17.32
N ASP A 196 18.35 6.93 15.99
CA ASP A 196 18.38 8.17 15.22
C ASP A 196 17.18 9.06 15.56
N ALA A 197 15.99 8.48 15.73
CA ALA A 197 14.81 9.21 16.21
C ALA A 197 15.01 9.78 17.63
N GLN A 198 15.64 9.02 18.54
CA GLN A 198 15.97 9.51 19.90
C GLN A 198 16.99 10.64 19.86
N ILE A 199 18.06 10.50 19.08
CA ILE A 199 19.09 11.54 18.92
C ILE A 199 18.48 12.81 18.31
N ALA A 200 17.59 12.67 17.33
CA ALA A 200 16.88 13.81 16.75
C ALA A 200 16.01 14.53 17.79
N ALA A 201 15.29 13.78 18.63
CA ALA A 201 14.49 14.34 19.72
C ALA A 201 15.35 15.05 20.77
N GLU A 202 16.51 14.49 21.15
CA GLU A 202 17.45 15.13 22.07
C GLU A 202 18.07 16.40 21.50
N LYS A 203 18.43 16.41 20.21
CA LYS A 203 18.93 17.59 19.51
C LYS A 203 17.90 18.72 19.50
N LEU A 204 16.64 18.41 19.17
CA LEU A 204 15.54 19.38 19.23
C LEU A 204 15.38 19.97 20.63
N LYS A 205 15.50 19.16 21.68
CA LYS A 205 15.45 19.62 23.07
C LYS A 205 16.64 20.53 23.44
N LEU A 206 17.85 20.17 23.01
CA LEU A 206 19.05 20.99 23.21
C LEU A 206 18.95 22.33 22.47
N ASP A 207 18.43 22.34 21.25
CA ASP A 207 18.23 23.56 20.48
C ASP A 207 17.16 24.45 21.12
N ALA A 208 16.06 23.88 21.61
CA ALA A 208 15.07 24.62 22.40
C ALA A 208 15.69 25.28 23.64
N GLN A 209 16.53 24.56 24.40
CA GLN A 209 17.25 25.11 25.55
C GLN A 209 18.21 26.23 25.17
N LYS A 210 18.96 26.08 24.06
CA LYS A 210 19.84 27.14 23.56
C LYS A 210 19.08 28.39 23.17
N ILE A 211 17.91 28.24 22.53
CA ILE A 211 17.05 29.36 22.16
C ILE A 211 16.57 30.08 23.43
N GLU A 212 16.11 29.34 24.43
CA GLU A 212 15.67 29.90 25.72
C GLU A 212 16.81 30.63 26.45
N GLN A 213 17.99 30.02 26.54
CA GLN A 213 19.18 30.64 27.13
C GLN A 213 19.57 31.93 26.39
N THR A 214 19.52 31.92 25.05
CA THR A 214 19.83 33.09 24.22
C THR A 214 18.80 34.21 24.43
N ALA A 215 17.52 33.86 24.54
CA ALA A 215 16.44 34.79 24.84
C ALA A 215 16.62 35.42 26.23
N GLN A 216 16.98 34.62 27.23
CA GLN A 216 17.26 35.10 28.59
C GLN A 216 18.46 36.05 28.61
N ASN A 217 19.59 35.67 27.99
CA ASN A 217 20.77 36.53 27.90
C ASN A 217 20.47 37.86 27.19
N SER A 218 19.66 37.81 26.13
CA SER A 218 19.21 39.01 25.41
C SER A 218 18.36 39.91 26.31
N LYS A 219 17.43 39.32 27.07
CA LYS A 219 16.60 40.04 28.05
C LYS A 219 17.44 40.70 29.15
N ASP A 220 18.39 39.97 29.73
CA ASP A 220 19.28 40.49 30.78
C ASP A 220 20.13 41.65 30.25
N ARG A 221 20.59 41.56 28.99
CA ARG A 221 21.33 42.63 28.32
C ARG A 221 20.45 43.88 28.11
N ILE A 222 19.20 43.71 27.68
CA ILE A 222 18.25 44.81 27.53
C ILE A 222 17.98 45.47 28.88
N GLN A 223 17.69 44.69 29.92
CA GLN A 223 17.46 45.22 31.28
C GLN A 223 18.66 45.99 31.83
N SER A 224 19.88 45.48 31.61
CA SER A 224 21.11 46.17 31.99
C SER A 224 21.27 47.51 31.25
N GLN A 225 20.99 47.53 29.95
CA GLN A 225 21.03 48.76 29.14
C GLN A 225 19.97 49.78 29.58
N GLU A 226 18.75 49.34 29.88
CA GLU A 226 17.67 50.18 30.41
C GLU A 226 18.04 50.77 31.77
N ALA A 227 18.61 49.96 32.68
CA ALA A 227 19.07 50.44 33.98
C ALA A 227 20.18 51.49 33.86
N ILE A 228 21.16 51.27 32.97
CA ILE A 228 22.23 52.23 32.68
C ILE A 228 21.65 53.53 32.09
N ALA A 229 20.70 53.43 31.16
CA ALA A 229 20.04 54.59 30.58
C ALA A 229 19.25 55.38 31.64
N GLY A 230 18.54 54.68 32.53
CA GLY A 230 17.83 55.28 33.66
C GLY A 230 18.74 56.04 34.62
N LEU A 231 19.86 55.43 35.01
CA LEU A 231 20.88 56.07 35.86
C LEU A 231 21.48 57.31 35.19
N ARG A 232 21.79 57.25 33.89
CA ARG A 232 22.29 58.40 33.14
C ARG A 232 21.26 59.53 33.10
N ALA A 233 19.99 59.22 32.86
CA ALA A 233 18.92 60.21 32.87
C ALA A 233 18.72 60.84 34.25
N GLN A 234 18.87 60.07 35.33
CA GLN A 234 18.81 60.58 36.70
C GLN A 234 19.98 61.53 37.00
N LEU A 235 21.22 61.13 36.70
CA LEU A 235 22.40 61.97 36.87
C LEU A 235 22.30 63.27 36.05
N ALA A 236 21.76 63.21 34.83
CA ALA A 236 21.53 64.40 34.02
C ALA A 236 20.51 65.35 34.67
N ARG A 237 19.40 64.82 35.21
CA ARG A 237 18.40 65.61 35.94
C ARG A 237 18.97 66.26 37.21
N GLU A 238 19.76 65.53 37.98
CA GLU A 238 20.42 66.07 39.19
C GLU A 238 21.39 67.21 38.83
N ARG A 239 22.16 67.07 37.75
CA ARG A 239 23.04 68.14 37.26
C ARG A 239 22.26 69.39 36.84
N ILE A 240 21.13 69.24 36.15
CA ILE A 240 20.28 70.37 35.76
C ILE A 240 19.71 71.05 37.03
N GLN A 241 19.20 70.29 37.99
CA GLN A 241 18.69 70.86 39.24
C GLN A 241 19.76 71.58 40.07
N GLN A 242 21.00 71.06 40.09
CA GLN A 242 22.12 71.74 40.74
C GLN A 242 22.47 73.04 40.00
N ALA A 243 22.49 73.03 38.67
CA ALA A 243 22.73 74.21 37.86
C ALA A 243 21.67 75.30 38.09
N ASP A 244 20.39 74.93 38.13
CA ASP A 244 19.28 75.85 38.43
C ASP A 244 19.39 76.43 39.85
N ARG A 245 19.71 75.61 40.85
CA ARG A 245 19.91 76.07 42.24
C ARG A 245 21.06 77.05 42.37
N SER A 246 22.13 76.89 41.59
CA SER A 246 23.26 77.83 41.55
C SER A 246 22.98 79.13 40.80
N GLN A 247 21.86 79.24 40.06
CA GLN A 247 21.45 80.49 39.39
C GLN A 247 20.41 81.31 40.18
N THR A 248 19.78 80.71 41.20
CA THR A 248 18.79 81.39 42.07
C THR A 248 19.37 81.94 43.39
N ASN A 249 20.70 81.88 43.58
CA ASN A 249 21.44 82.57 44.64
C ASN A 249 22.35 83.64 44.02
#